data_AF-A0A497MR41-F1
#
_entry.id   AF-A0A497MR41-F1
#
_cell.length_a   1.000
_cell.length_b   1.000
_cell.length_c   1.000
_cell.angle_alpha   90.00
_cell.angle_beta   90.00
_cell.angle_gamma   90.00
#
_symmetry.space_group_name_H-M   'P 1'
#
loop_
_entity.id
_entity.type
_entity.pdbx_description
1 polymer ?
#
loop_
_entity_poly.entity_id
_entity_poly.type
_entity_poly.pdbx_seq_one_letter_code
_entity_poly.pdbx_strand_id
1 'polypeptide(L)' 'VIDDIGSHGDGVARIEGYLIFVPQAKIGERLKVRIVKVGRTFAIAEKQA' A
#
# COMPACT_ATOMS: atom_id res chain seq x y z
N VAL A 1 -8.24 0.06 1.69
CA VAL A 1 -8.54 0.67 0.37
C VAL A 1 -7.27 1.37 -0.04
N ILE A 2 -6.97 1.44 -1.33
CA ILE A 2 -5.89 2.30 -1.81
C ILE A 2 -6.42 3.73 -1.90
N ASP A 3 -5.83 4.62 -1.12
CA ASP A 3 -6.28 5.99 -0.98
C ASP A 3 -5.63 6.91 -2.02
N ASP A 4 -4.41 6.59 -2.44
CA ASP A 4 -3.63 7.41 -3.37
C ASP A 4 -2.68 6.58 -4.25
N ILE A 5 -2.08 7.18 -5.28
CA ILE A 5 -0.98 6.61 -6.06
C ILE A 5 0.26 7.50 -5.90
N GLY A 6 1.37 6.88 -5.47
CA GLY A 6 2.68 7.51 -5.44
C GLY A 6 3.25 7.72 -6.85
N SER A 7 4.28 8.55 -6.95
CA SER A 7 4.86 9.00 -8.23
C SER A 7 5.37 7.89 -9.15
N HIS A 8 5.68 6.72 -8.61
CA HIS A 8 6.13 5.54 -9.35
C HIS A 8 4.98 4.62 -9.81
N GLY A 9 3.73 4.97 -9.54
CA GLY A 9 2.57 4.12 -9.82
C GLY A 9 2.25 3.13 -8.70
N ASP A 10 2.86 3.29 -7.52
CA ASP A 10 2.58 2.46 -6.36
C ASP A 10 1.33 2.95 -5.64
N GLY A 11 0.42 2.03 -5.31
CA GLY A 11 -0.73 2.37 -4.48
C GLY A 11 -0.29 2.67 -3.04
N VAL A 12 -0.83 3.73 -2.47
CA VAL A 12 -0.57 4.12 -1.08
C VAL A 12 -1.85 3.92 -0.29
N ALA A 13 -1.74 3.11 0.77
CA ALA A 13 -2.78 2.93 1.77
C ALA A 13 -2.34 3.56 3.08
N ARG A 14 -3.27 4.19 3.80
CA ARG A 14 -3.01 4.75 5.13
C ARG A 14 -3.83 4.01 6.18
N ILE A 15 -3.14 3.43 7.16
CA ILE A 15 -3.78 2.76 8.30
C ILE A 15 -3.32 3.47 9.57
N GLU A 16 -4.25 4.11 10.29
CA GLU A 16 -3.96 4.82 11.55
C GLU A 16 -2.81 5.84 11.45
N GLY A 17 -2.67 6.49 10.30
CA GLY A 17 -1.58 7.44 10.03
C GLY A 17 -0.27 6.80 9.54
N TYR A 18 -0.18 5.47 9.57
CA TYR A 18 0.95 4.70 9.06
C TYR A 18 0.83 4.45 7.55
N LEU A 19 1.90 4.70 6.81
CA LEU A 19 1.92 4.55 5.35
C LEU A 19 2.27 3.12 4.94
N ILE A 20 1.48 2.58 4.03
CA ILE A 20 1.67 1.25 3.46
C ILE A 20 1.73 1.39 1.94
N PHE A 21 2.88 1.04 1.38
CA PHE A 21 3.11 1.03 -0.05
C PHE A 21 2.75 -0.34 -0.63
N VAL A 22 1.90 -0.32 -1.64
CA VAL A 22 1.41 -1.50 -2.36
C VAL A 22 1.71 -1.32 -3.84
N PRO A 23 2.79 -1.92 -4.37
CA PRO A 23 3.12 -1.81 -5.78
C PRO A 23 2.03 -2.47 -6.65
N GLN A 24 1.82 -1.92 -7.84
CA GLN A 24 0.81 -2.37 -8.80
C GLN A 24 -0.66 -2.31 -8.31
N ALA A 25 -0.95 -1.55 -7.26
CA ALA A 25 -2.32 -1.34 -6.79
C ALA A 25 -2.91 -0.04 -7.33
N LYS A 26 -4.22 -0.02 -7.58
CA LYS A 26 -4.91 1.15 -8.16
C LYS A 26 -5.72 1.93 -7.11
N ILE A 27 -5.86 3.24 -7.30
CA ILE A 27 -6.72 4.09 -6.43
C ILE A 27 -8.14 3.51 -6.39
N GLY A 28 -8.71 3.45 -5.20
CA GLY A 28 -10.07 2.95 -4.97
C GLY A 28 -10.19 1.43 -4.93
N GLU A 29 -9.10 0.69 -5.18
CA GLU A 29 -9.12 -0.76 -5.16
C GLU A 29 -9.19 -1.29 -3.71
N ARG A 30 -10.03 -2.31 -3.51
CA ARG A 30 -10.18 -3.05 -2.26
C ARG A 30 -9.66 -4.46 -2.46
N LEU A 31 -8.39 -4.67 -2.15
CA LEU A 31 -7.73 -5.96 -2.22
C LEU A 31 -7.17 -6.36 -0.85
N LYS A 32 -6.91 -7.65 -0.68
CA LYS A 32 -6.10 -8.15 0.43
C LYS A 32 -4.63 -8.00 0.05
N VAL A 33 -3.83 -7.53 1.01
CA VAL A 33 -2.39 -7.35 0.84
C VAL A 33 -1.66 -8.07 1.97
N ARG A 34 -0.46 -8.56 1.67
CA ARG A 34 0.43 -9.17 2.66
C ARG A 34 1.60 -8.25 2.93
N ILE A 35 1.80 -7.89 4.19
CA ILE A 35 2.96 -7.10 4.61
C ILE A 35 4.22 -7.96 4.45
N VAL A 36 5.16 -7.49 3.64
CA VAL A 36 6.44 -8.17 3.38
C VAL A 36 7.60 -7.53 4.13
N LYS A 37 7.50 -6.22 4.40
CA LYS A 37 8.54 -5.48 5.12
C LYS A 37 7.92 -4.35 5.93
N VAL A 38 8.33 -4.23 7.19
CA VAL A 38 7.94 -3.15 8.07
C VAL A 38 9.16 -2.28 8.35
N GLY A 39 9.07 -1.00 8.00
CA GLY A 39 10.06 0.02 8.36
C GLY A 39 9.67 0.77 9.63
N ARG A 40 10.37 1.88 9.91
CA ARG A 40 10.03 2.78 11.02
C ARG A 40 8.94 3.79 10.66
N THR A 41 8.89 4.19 9.39
CA THR A 41 8.02 5.25 8.88
C THR A 41 6.96 4.75 7.90
N PHE A 42 7.19 3.58 7.30
CA PHE A 42 6.28 2.96 6.35
C PHE A 42 6.45 1.44 6.31
N ALA A 43 5.46 0.73 5.79
CA ALA A 43 5.55 -0.68 5.42
C ALA A 43 5.39 -0.88 3.92
N ILE A 44 5.93 -1.98 3.42
CA ILE A 44 5.74 -2.46 2.06
C ILE A 44 4.87 -3.71 2.15
N ALA A 45 3.82 -3.75 1.35
CA ALA A 45 2.94 -4.90 1.20
C ALA A 45 2.86 -5.31 -0.26
N GLU A 46 2.66 -6.60 -0.52
CA GLU A 46 2.39 -7.12 -1.86
C GLU A 46 0.91 -7.46 -2.01
N LYS A 47 0.37 -7.29 -3.22
CA LYS A 47 -1.00 -7.70 -3.52
C LYS A 47 -1.11 -9.21 -3.36
N GLN A 48 -2.09 -9.66 -2.57
CA GLN A 48 -2.46 -11.06 -2.53
C GLN A 48 -3.64 -11.22 -3.48
N ALA A 49 -3.39 -11.88 -4.62
CA ALA A 49 -4.42 -12.25 -5.58
C ALA A 49 -5.42 -13.23 -4.95
#